data_AF-A0A2V7WBV9-F1
#
_entry.id   AF-A0A2V7WBV9-F1
#
_cell.length_a   1.000
_cell.length_b   1.000
_cell.length_c   1.000
_cell.angle_alpha   90.00
_cell.angle_beta   90.00
_cell.angle_gamma   90.00
#
_symmetry.space_group_name_H-M   'P 1'
#
loop_
_entity.id
_entity.type
_entity.pdbx_description
1 polymer ?
#
loop_
_entity_poly.entity_id
_entity_poly.type
_entity_poly.pdbx_seq_one_letter_code
_entity_poly.pdbx_strand_id
1 'polypeptide(L)'
;MNHDEAEPGLKVVDAFDLDDELRSLLKPGELLRDELGRRHRLPRYFYEIPSHEIALNMRLTSHFAMNELVLNDLREAPRLQQWPRYIPCAVRILANYLEQFRAAAGASVHIAVNGGYRSPSHKHSQYASAHMWGTAADVYRIGSTILKTRDAIEKYNEIAEDVSDEIRVLPYGHDVGKNADDHVHLDLGYVTLVPREISEDRMEQPQEHRPRFAFEERRRKERRAVVAADSET
;
A
#
# COMPACT_ATOMS: atom_id res chain seq x y z
N MET A 1 -5.74 32.36 16.23
CA MET A 1 -5.44 30.92 16.19
C MET A 1 -5.84 30.47 14.79
N ASN A 2 -4.86 30.27 13.91
CA ASN A 2 -5.13 30.07 12.48
C ASN A 2 -5.79 28.70 12.26
N HIS A 3 -7.04 28.72 11.82
CA HIS A 3 -7.73 27.57 11.24
C HIS A 3 -7.41 27.55 9.75
N ASP A 4 -6.27 26.97 9.34
CA ASP A 4 -5.96 26.86 7.90
C ASP A 4 -4.98 25.73 7.55
N GLU A 5 -5.06 24.60 8.25
CA GLU A 5 -4.44 23.35 7.80
C GLU A 5 -5.53 22.32 7.57
N ALA A 6 -6.17 22.41 6.39
CA ALA A 6 -6.91 21.26 5.86
C ALA A 6 -5.93 20.08 5.81
N GLU A 7 -6.25 18.99 6.52
CA GLU A 7 -5.42 17.78 6.51
C GLU A 7 -5.03 17.44 5.06
N PRO A 8 -3.73 17.24 4.76
CA PRO A 8 -3.29 16.89 3.43
C PRO A 8 -3.75 15.46 3.12
N GLY A 9 -5.02 15.32 2.75
CA GLY A 9 -5.60 14.10 2.23
C GLY A 9 -4.76 13.54 1.09
N LEU A 10 -4.65 12.21 1.08
CA LEU A 10 -3.85 11.40 0.17
C LEU A 10 -3.99 11.84 -1.29
N LYS A 11 -2.88 12.29 -1.89
CA LYS A 11 -2.82 12.58 -3.31
C LYS A 11 -2.78 11.26 -4.07
N VAL A 12 -3.85 10.99 -4.82
CA VAL A 12 -3.91 9.87 -5.77
C VAL A 12 -3.25 10.27 -7.08
N VAL A 13 -2.43 9.39 -7.63
CA VAL A 13 -1.70 9.57 -8.89
C VAL A 13 -2.01 8.40 -9.82
N ASP A 14 -2.31 8.71 -11.08
CA ASP A 14 -2.24 7.75 -12.17
C ASP A 14 -0.77 7.56 -12.54
N ALA A 15 -0.24 6.34 -12.40
CA ALA A 15 1.18 6.10 -12.63
C ALA A 15 1.61 6.36 -14.08
N PHE A 16 0.70 6.40 -15.06
CA PHE A 16 1.06 6.84 -16.41
C PHE A 16 1.44 8.33 -16.49
N ASP A 17 1.07 9.15 -15.51
CA ASP A 17 1.44 10.56 -15.42
C ASP A 17 2.82 10.78 -14.75
N LEU A 18 3.47 9.71 -14.26
CA LEU A 18 4.81 9.77 -13.67
C LEU A 18 5.91 9.85 -14.73
N ASP A 19 7.13 10.23 -14.34
CA ASP A 19 8.29 10.22 -15.23
C ASP A 19 8.65 8.82 -15.74
N ASP A 20 9.35 8.74 -16.87
CA ASP A 20 9.67 7.48 -17.56
C ASP A 20 10.42 6.48 -16.66
N GLU A 21 11.30 6.98 -15.81
CA GLU A 21 12.05 6.15 -14.86
C GLU A 21 11.10 5.49 -13.86
N LEU A 22 10.24 6.26 -13.19
CA LEU A 22 9.24 5.74 -12.26
C LEU A 22 8.27 4.78 -12.94
N ARG A 23 7.82 5.07 -14.17
CA ARG A 23 6.94 4.15 -14.92
C ARG A 23 7.63 2.82 -15.20
N SER A 24 8.90 2.84 -15.57
CA SER A 24 9.67 1.61 -15.84
C SER A 24 9.84 0.73 -14.59
N LEU A 25 9.88 1.35 -13.40
CA LEU A 25 10.06 0.66 -12.12
C LEU A 25 8.73 0.15 -11.54
N LEU A 26 7.67 0.95 -11.63
CA LEU A 26 6.33 0.64 -11.11
C LEU A 26 5.49 -0.20 -12.06
N LYS A 27 5.82 -0.24 -13.36
CA LYS A 27 5.19 -1.07 -14.39
C LYS A 27 3.65 -1.03 -14.37
N PRO A 28 3.06 0.18 -14.40
CA PRO A 28 1.63 0.32 -14.14
C PRO A 28 0.79 -0.43 -15.17
N GLY A 29 -0.10 -1.30 -14.69
CA GLY A 29 -0.98 -2.09 -15.55
C GLY A 29 -0.31 -3.23 -16.32
N GLU A 30 0.99 -3.50 -16.14
CA GLU A 30 1.67 -4.63 -16.78
C GLU A 30 1.12 -5.96 -16.25
N LEU A 31 1.08 -6.98 -17.12
CA LEU A 31 0.63 -8.32 -16.76
C LEU A 31 1.81 -9.18 -16.32
N LEU A 32 1.90 -9.46 -15.02
CA LEU A 32 2.87 -10.39 -14.46
C LEU A 32 2.30 -11.80 -14.36
N ARG A 33 3.18 -12.80 -14.25
CA ARG A 33 2.82 -14.20 -14.03
C ARG A 33 3.18 -14.63 -12.62
N ASP A 34 2.26 -15.32 -11.96
CA ASP A 34 2.56 -16.01 -10.71
C ASP A 34 3.30 -17.34 -10.95
N GLU A 35 3.64 -18.06 -9.87
CA GLU A 35 4.36 -19.34 -9.93
C GLU A 35 3.63 -20.42 -10.75
N LEU A 36 2.30 -20.34 -10.86
CA LEU A 36 1.47 -21.25 -11.64
C LEU A 36 1.25 -20.75 -13.08
N GLY A 37 1.91 -19.65 -13.46
CA GLY A 37 1.81 -19.05 -14.78
C GLY A 37 0.52 -18.25 -15.03
N ARG A 38 -0.33 -18.06 -14.02
CA ARG A 38 -1.56 -17.26 -14.11
C ARG A 38 -1.19 -15.78 -14.20
N ARG A 39 -1.96 -15.02 -14.95
CA ARG A 39 -1.66 -13.61 -15.25
C ARG A 39 -2.43 -12.67 -14.34
N HIS A 40 -1.73 -11.72 -13.74
CA HIS A 40 -2.29 -10.69 -12.86
C HIS A 40 -1.83 -9.31 -13.30
N ARG A 41 -2.74 -8.34 -13.28
CA ARG A 41 -2.47 -6.96 -13.72
C ARG A 41 -1.96 -6.12 -12.56
N LEU A 42 -0.79 -5.52 -12.70
CA LEU A 42 -0.22 -4.64 -11.69
C LEU A 42 -1.06 -3.39 -11.45
N PRO A 43 -1.00 -2.79 -10.24
CA PRO A 43 -1.70 -1.55 -9.95
C PRO A 43 -1.29 -0.41 -10.88
N ARG A 44 -2.26 0.44 -11.22
CA ARG A 44 -2.05 1.68 -11.99
C ARG A 44 -2.13 2.93 -11.10
N TYR A 45 -2.97 2.89 -10.06
CA TYR A 45 -3.24 4.06 -9.22
C TYR A 45 -2.54 3.93 -7.88
N PHE A 46 -1.80 4.99 -7.53
CA PHE A 46 -0.95 5.03 -6.36
C PHE A 46 -1.29 6.24 -5.50
N TYR A 47 -1.04 6.14 -4.20
CA TYR A 47 -0.88 7.31 -3.36
C TYR A 47 0.55 7.82 -3.47
N GLU A 48 0.71 9.11 -3.71
CA GLU A 48 1.98 9.81 -3.59
C GLU A 48 2.21 10.23 -2.14
N ILE A 49 3.37 9.86 -1.61
CA ILE A 49 3.80 10.16 -0.26
C ILE A 49 4.98 11.14 -0.40
N PRO A 50 4.82 12.43 -0.07
CA PRO A 50 5.83 13.43 -0.42
C PRO A 50 7.09 13.41 0.46
N SER A 51 7.00 12.92 1.69
CA SER A 51 8.12 12.91 2.64
C SER A 51 7.94 11.83 3.72
N HIS A 52 9.04 11.53 4.42
CA HIS A 52 9.03 10.61 5.56
C HIS A 52 8.15 11.10 6.72
N GLU A 53 8.18 12.40 7.01
CA GLU A 53 7.35 13.00 8.05
C GLU A 53 5.86 12.85 7.74
N ILE A 54 5.46 13.07 6.48
CA ILE A 54 4.08 12.84 6.06
C ILE A 54 3.73 11.35 6.21
N ALA A 55 4.62 10.44 5.80
CA ALA A 55 4.37 9.01 5.94
C ALA A 55 4.13 8.58 7.41
N LEU A 56 4.88 9.14 8.35
CA LEU A 56 4.75 8.86 9.80
C LEU A 56 3.42 9.35 10.38
N ASN A 57 2.98 10.53 9.94
CA ASN A 57 1.78 11.18 10.48
C ASN A 57 0.49 10.73 9.77
N MET A 58 0.60 10.15 8.59
CA MET A 58 -0.52 9.72 7.77
C MET A 58 -1.08 8.37 8.22
N ARG A 59 -2.11 8.43 9.07
CA ARG A 59 -2.84 7.25 9.54
C ARG A 59 -3.74 6.67 8.45
N LEU A 60 -3.66 5.36 8.24
CA LEU A 60 -4.58 4.61 7.40
C LEU A 60 -5.71 4.00 8.23
N THR A 61 -5.39 3.58 9.45
CA THR A 61 -6.32 3.23 10.53
C THR A 61 -5.81 3.81 11.85
N SER A 62 -6.51 3.53 12.95
CA SER A 62 -6.12 4.00 14.28
C SER A 62 -4.72 3.56 14.70
N HIS A 63 -4.29 2.35 14.30
CA HIS A 63 -3.00 1.78 14.74
C HIS A 63 -1.97 1.64 13.63
N PHE A 64 -2.32 1.81 12.35
CA PHE A 64 -1.40 1.67 11.24
C PHE A 64 -1.23 2.97 10.46
N ALA A 65 0.01 3.43 10.35
CA ALA A 65 0.39 4.57 9.52
C ALA A 65 1.03 4.13 8.19
N MET A 66 1.06 5.07 7.24
CA MET A 66 1.59 4.83 5.90
C MET A 66 3.05 4.36 5.92
N ASN A 67 3.88 4.94 6.80
CA ASN A 67 5.31 4.61 6.89
C ASN A 67 5.57 3.12 7.12
N GLU A 68 4.72 2.43 7.89
CA GLU A 68 4.87 1.01 8.23
C GLU A 68 4.70 0.11 7.00
N LEU A 69 3.96 0.58 5.98
CA LEU A 69 3.64 -0.17 4.77
C LEU A 69 4.54 0.19 3.58
N VAL A 70 5.39 1.20 3.69
CA VAL A 70 6.37 1.61 2.64
C VAL A 70 7.82 1.53 3.12
N LEU A 71 8.05 0.88 4.26
CA LEU A 71 9.37 0.75 4.84
C LEU A 71 10.19 -0.29 4.07
N ASN A 72 10.90 0.17 3.04
CA ASN A 72 11.74 -0.67 2.18
C ASN A 72 13.23 -0.46 2.46
N ASP A 73 14.03 -1.49 2.19
CA ASP A 73 15.47 -1.53 2.39
C ASP A 73 16.27 -1.13 1.13
N LEU A 74 17.59 -1.37 1.15
CA LEU A 74 18.51 -1.05 0.05
C LEU A 74 18.33 -1.93 -1.21
N ARG A 75 17.43 -2.92 -1.19
CA ARG A 75 17.09 -3.81 -2.31
C ARG A 75 15.98 -3.23 -3.18
N GLU A 76 15.36 -2.12 -2.76
CA GLU A 76 14.49 -1.31 -3.61
C GLU A 76 15.30 -0.57 -4.70
N ALA A 77 14.65 -0.21 -5.81
CA ALA A 77 15.29 0.60 -6.83
C ALA A 77 15.71 1.99 -6.28
N PRO A 78 16.91 2.51 -6.56
CA PRO A 78 17.41 3.76 -5.97
C PRO A 78 16.45 4.95 -6.09
N ARG A 79 15.75 5.08 -7.22
CA ARG A 79 14.75 6.12 -7.46
C ARG A 79 13.54 6.04 -6.54
N LEU A 80 13.15 4.83 -6.13
CA LEU A 80 12.02 4.55 -5.23
C LEU A 80 12.43 4.54 -3.75
N GLN A 81 13.74 4.56 -3.45
CA GLN A 81 14.23 4.81 -2.10
C GLN A 81 14.08 6.29 -1.71
N GLN A 82 14.03 7.18 -2.70
CA GLN A 82 13.90 8.63 -2.52
C GLN A 82 12.44 9.07 -2.44
N TRP A 83 12.20 10.23 -1.83
CA TRP A 83 10.88 10.85 -1.81
C TRP A 83 10.67 11.74 -3.06
N PRO A 84 9.46 11.84 -3.62
CA PRO A 84 8.22 11.17 -3.19
C PRO A 84 8.24 9.65 -3.46
N ARG A 85 7.58 8.89 -2.56
CA ARG A 85 7.35 7.45 -2.72
C ARG A 85 5.91 7.18 -3.14
N TYR A 86 5.68 6.01 -3.72
CA TYR A 86 4.38 5.61 -4.27
C TYR A 86 3.97 4.26 -3.73
N ILE A 87 2.70 4.11 -3.37
CA ILE A 87 2.11 2.84 -2.91
C ILE A 87 0.73 2.64 -3.55
N PRO A 88 0.36 1.42 -4.00
CA PRO A 88 -0.94 1.17 -4.61
C PRO A 88 -2.10 1.59 -3.72
N CYS A 89 -3.17 2.12 -4.33
CA CYS A 89 -4.33 2.60 -3.58
C CYS A 89 -5.02 1.52 -2.73
N ALA A 90 -4.87 0.25 -3.11
CA ALA A 90 -5.42 -0.90 -2.41
C ALA A 90 -4.84 -1.11 -0.99
N VAL A 91 -3.72 -0.45 -0.64
CA VAL A 91 -3.11 -0.54 0.70
C VAL A 91 -4.08 -0.23 1.84
N ARG A 92 -5.07 0.63 1.60
CA ARG A 92 -6.09 0.94 2.62
C ARG A 92 -6.94 -0.26 3.02
N ILE A 93 -7.15 -1.20 2.09
CA ILE A 93 -7.86 -2.45 2.37
C ILE A 93 -7.00 -3.31 3.31
N LEU A 94 -5.72 -3.48 2.98
CA LEU A 94 -4.77 -4.17 3.85
C LEU A 94 -4.70 -3.54 5.25
N ALA A 95 -4.60 -2.22 5.34
CA ALA A 95 -4.55 -1.53 6.63
C ALA A 95 -5.81 -1.80 7.47
N ASN A 96 -6.99 -1.86 6.84
CA ASN A 96 -8.23 -2.22 7.53
C ASN A 96 -8.20 -3.66 8.06
N TYR A 97 -7.72 -4.62 7.27
CA TYR A 97 -7.54 -6.00 7.73
C TYR A 97 -6.53 -6.13 8.86
N LEU A 98 -5.41 -5.40 8.77
CA LEU A 98 -4.41 -5.35 9.83
C LEU A 98 -5.00 -4.80 11.14
N GLU A 99 -5.88 -3.80 11.07
CA GLU A 99 -6.61 -3.27 12.24
C GLU A 99 -7.53 -4.31 12.88
N GLN A 100 -8.26 -5.07 12.06
CA GLN A 100 -9.12 -6.16 12.54
C GLN A 100 -8.29 -7.30 13.15
N PHE A 101 -7.22 -7.71 12.47
CA PHE A 101 -6.27 -8.71 12.96
C PHE A 101 -5.62 -8.28 14.29
N ARG A 102 -5.19 -7.01 14.38
CA ARG A 102 -4.67 -6.42 15.62
C ARG A 102 -5.70 -6.48 16.76
N ALA A 103 -6.97 -6.22 16.47
CA ALA A 103 -8.04 -6.31 17.45
C ALA A 103 -8.27 -7.77 17.91
N ALA A 104 -8.31 -8.71 16.98
CA ALA A 104 -8.48 -10.14 17.27
C ALA A 104 -7.30 -10.73 18.04
N ALA A 105 -6.07 -10.34 17.69
CA ALA A 105 -4.86 -10.75 18.40
C ALA A 105 -4.75 -10.14 19.81
N GLY A 106 -5.53 -9.09 20.10
CA GLY A 106 -5.55 -8.42 21.42
C GLY A 106 -4.25 -7.70 21.78
N ALA A 107 -3.37 -7.43 20.81
CA ALA A 107 -2.04 -6.86 21.04
C ALA A 107 -1.54 -6.05 19.83
N SER A 108 -0.53 -5.21 20.02
CA SER A 108 0.08 -4.45 18.92
C SER A 108 0.68 -5.36 17.85
N VAL A 109 0.51 -5.05 16.57
CA VAL A 109 1.07 -5.79 15.43
C VAL A 109 2.19 -4.96 14.82
N HIS A 110 3.34 -5.57 14.53
CA HIS A 110 4.52 -4.87 13.97
C HIS A 110 4.93 -5.51 12.65
N ILE A 111 4.98 -4.69 11.60
CA ILE A 111 5.31 -5.10 10.23
C ILE A 111 6.83 -5.07 10.05
N ALA A 112 7.38 -6.08 9.36
CA ALA A 112 8.79 -6.18 9.07
C ALA A 112 9.23 -5.11 8.05
N VAL A 113 10.54 -4.81 8.02
CA VAL A 113 11.12 -4.05 6.92
C VAL A 113 10.98 -4.85 5.62
N ASN A 114 10.52 -4.22 4.55
CA ASN A 114 10.04 -4.83 3.31
C ASN A 114 8.81 -5.73 3.47
N GLY A 115 8.23 -5.78 4.67
CA GLY A 115 7.06 -6.60 4.95
C GLY A 115 5.79 -6.04 4.36
N GLY A 116 5.73 -4.73 4.06
CA GLY A 116 4.59 -4.10 3.39
C GLY A 116 4.72 -4.11 1.86
N TYR A 117 4.42 -2.97 1.23
CA TYR A 117 4.52 -2.79 -0.22
C TYR A 117 5.96 -2.89 -0.72
N ARG A 118 6.16 -3.70 -1.76
CA ARG A 118 7.42 -3.80 -2.50
C ARG A 118 7.15 -3.48 -3.96
N SER A 119 7.95 -2.60 -4.57
CA SER A 119 7.73 -2.26 -5.97
C SER A 119 7.94 -3.48 -6.89
N PRO A 120 7.39 -3.51 -8.11
CA PRO A 120 7.71 -4.55 -9.09
C PRO A 120 9.20 -4.63 -9.44
N SER A 121 9.96 -3.55 -9.22
CA SER A 121 11.41 -3.51 -9.43
C SER A 121 12.25 -3.94 -8.21
N HIS A 122 11.62 -4.14 -7.06
CA HIS A 122 12.29 -4.58 -5.84
C HIS A 122 12.84 -6.01 -6.01
N LYS A 123 14.05 -6.30 -5.52
CA LYS A 123 14.72 -7.60 -5.78
C LYS A 123 14.00 -8.84 -5.22
N HIS A 124 13.16 -8.65 -4.20
CA HIS A 124 12.31 -9.71 -3.63
C HIS A 124 10.94 -9.83 -4.29
N SER A 125 10.58 -8.90 -5.16
CA SER A 125 9.32 -8.94 -5.89
C SER A 125 9.45 -9.95 -7.03
N GLN A 126 9.19 -11.21 -6.71
CA GLN A 126 9.21 -12.34 -7.64
C GLN A 126 7.80 -12.90 -7.81
N TYR A 127 7.57 -13.61 -8.90
CA TYR A 127 6.37 -14.40 -9.16
C TYR A 127 5.04 -13.70 -8.85
N ALA A 128 4.93 -12.43 -9.27
CA ALA A 128 3.75 -11.61 -9.03
C ALA A 128 3.31 -11.58 -7.56
N SER A 129 4.23 -11.55 -6.58
CA SER A 129 3.87 -11.45 -5.15
C SER A 129 2.87 -10.33 -4.86
N ALA A 130 1.87 -10.58 -4.02
CA ALA A 130 0.85 -9.60 -3.62
C ALA A 130 1.42 -8.35 -2.92
N HIS A 131 2.67 -8.39 -2.44
CA HIS A 131 3.36 -7.18 -1.99
C HIS A 131 3.49 -6.13 -3.10
N MET A 132 3.51 -6.53 -4.38
CA MET A 132 3.48 -5.59 -5.52
C MET A 132 2.13 -4.89 -5.70
N TRP A 133 1.07 -5.42 -5.08
CA TRP A 133 -0.27 -4.81 -5.02
C TRP A 133 -0.50 -3.98 -3.75
N GLY A 134 0.45 -4.00 -2.80
CA GLY A 134 0.29 -3.35 -1.50
C GLY A 134 -0.78 -4.01 -0.65
N THR A 135 -1.03 -5.31 -0.88
CA THR A 135 -2.12 -6.09 -0.28
C THR A 135 -1.61 -7.30 0.51
N ALA A 136 -0.31 -7.34 0.79
CA ALA A 136 0.32 -8.31 1.66
C ALA A 136 1.17 -7.64 2.74
N ALA A 137 1.31 -8.31 3.89
CA ALA A 137 2.08 -7.87 5.04
C ALA A 137 2.85 -9.03 5.69
N ASP A 138 4.15 -8.85 5.93
CA ASP A 138 4.95 -9.74 6.78
C ASP A 138 5.00 -9.15 8.20
N VAL A 139 4.32 -9.81 9.15
CA VAL A 139 4.29 -9.42 10.57
C VAL A 139 5.33 -10.24 11.33
N TYR A 140 6.31 -9.58 11.96
CA TYR A 140 7.40 -10.26 12.68
C TYR A 140 7.22 -10.26 14.20
N ARG A 141 6.32 -9.41 14.73
CA ARG A 141 6.07 -9.31 16.18
C ARG A 141 4.62 -8.94 16.48
N ILE A 142 4.04 -9.60 17.48
CA ILE A 142 2.72 -9.29 18.04
C ILE A 142 2.84 -9.15 19.55
N GLY A 143 2.49 -7.98 20.08
CA GLY A 143 2.76 -7.57 21.45
C GLY A 143 4.25 -7.68 21.77
N SER A 144 4.57 -8.46 22.81
CA SER A 144 5.95 -8.82 23.19
C SER A 144 6.48 -10.08 22.48
N THR A 145 5.66 -10.77 21.69
CA THR A 145 6.01 -12.04 21.06
C THR A 145 6.65 -11.82 19.70
N ILE A 146 7.94 -12.15 19.58
CA ILE A 146 8.63 -12.23 18.29
C ILE A 146 8.26 -13.56 17.63
N LEU A 147 7.85 -13.51 16.36
CA LEU A 147 7.33 -14.65 15.61
C LEU A 147 8.48 -15.45 14.99
N LYS A 148 9.09 -16.33 15.78
CA LYS A 148 10.26 -17.15 15.35
C LYS A 148 10.13 -18.63 15.68
N THR A 149 8.93 -19.05 16.05
CA THR A 149 8.62 -20.41 16.49
C THR A 149 7.34 -20.84 15.82
N ARG A 150 7.27 -22.12 15.45
CA ARG A 150 6.09 -22.77 14.89
C ARG A 150 4.81 -22.42 15.66
N ASP A 151 4.76 -22.71 16.96
CA ASP A 151 3.57 -22.51 17.79
C ASP A 151 3.05 -21.07 17.75
N ALA A 152 3.95 -20.09 17.76
CA ALA A 152 3.56 -18.68 17.69
C ALA A 152 3.02 -18.31 16.30
N ILE A 153 3.70 -18.75 15.23
CA ILE A 153 3.28 -18.45 13.85
C ILE A 153 1.95 -19.12 13.55
N GLU A 154 1.80 -20.41 13.84
CA GLU A 154 0.56 -21.16 13.61
C GLU A 154 -0.61 -20.57 14.42
N LYS A 155 -0.41 -20.21 15.70
CA LYS A 155 -1.44 -19.53 16.49
C LYS A 155 -1.96 -18.25 15.83
N TYR A 156 -1.06 -17.41 15.32
CA TYR A 156 -1.46 -16.12 14.74
C TYR A 156 -1.93 -16.25 13.29
N ASN A 157 -1.54 -17.31 12.58
CA ASN A 157 -2.16 -17.71 11.33
C ASN A 157 -3.63 -18.06 11.54
N GLU A 158 -3.95 -18.91 12.54
CA GLU A 158 -5.33 -19.27 12.88
C GLU A 158 -6.17 -18.02 13.20
N ILE A 159 -5.63 -17.09 14.02
CA ILE A 159 -6.31 -15.83 14.33
C ILE A 159 -6.55 -14.98 13.08
N ALA A 160 -5.61 -14.96 12.13
CA ALA A 160 -5.78 -14.21 10.89
C ALA A 160 -6.88 -14.82 10.02
N GLU A 161 -6.88 -16.15 9.85
CA GLU A 161 -7.91 -16.88 9.09
C GLU A 161 -9.31 -16.72 9.73
N ASP A 162 -9.40 -16.68 11.05
CA ASP A 162 -10.66 -16.41 11.78
C ASP A 162 -11.20 -14.99 11.56
N VAL A 163 -10.36 -14.03 11.16
CA VAL A 163 -10.78 -12.64 10.89
C VAL A 163 -11.51 -12.53 9.55
N SER A 164 -11.13 -13.33 8.54
CA SER A 164 -11.70 -13.23 7.19
C SER A 164 -11.31 -14.40 6.30
N ASP A 165 -12.30 -14.89 5.53
CA ASP A 165 -12.11 -15.96 4.54
C ASP A 165 -11.28 -15.52 3.32
N GLU A 166 -11.11 -14.21 3.13
CA GLU A 166 -10.35 -13.64 2.02
C GLU A 166 -8.84 -13.59 2.27
N ILE A 167 -8.40 -13.72 3.52
CA ILE A 167 -6.98 -13.68 3.85
C ILE A 167 -6.34 -15.05 3.63
N ARG A 168 -5.21 -15.04 2.95
CA ARG A 168 -4.33 -16.19 2.86
C ARG A 168 -3.13 -15.97 3.77
N VAL A 169 -2.77 -17.01 4.52
CA VAL A 169 -1.54 -17.05 5.30
C VAL A 169 -0.58 -18.11 4.77
N LEU A 170 0.72 -17.94 5.05
CA LEU A 170 1.71 -18.99 4.79
C LEU A 170 1.86 -19.88 6.03
N PRO A 171 1.76 -21.21 5.90
CA PRO A 171 2.00 -22.11 7.02
C PRO A 171 3.47 -22.07 7.46
N TYR A 172 3.73 -22.47 8.70
CA TYR A 172 5.09 -22.55 9.21
C TYR A 172 5.97 -23.51 8.37
N GLY A 173 7.20 -23.09 8.06
CA GLY A 173 8.18 -23.91 7.36
C GLY A 173 9.30 -23.08 6.72
N HIS A 174 10.24 -23.77 6.07
CA HIS A 174 11.49 -23.16 5.60
C HIS A 174 11.55 -22.95 4.07
N ASP A 175 10.51 -23.34 3.34
CA ASP A 175 10.45 -23.18 1.89
C ASP A 175 10.02 -21.77 1.50
N VAL A 176 10.97 -20.97 1.00
CA VAL A 176 10.75 -19.58 0.58
C VAL A 176 9.58 -19.47 -0.40
N GLY A 177 8.65 -18.54 -0.13
CA GLY A 177 7.47 -18.28 -0.97
C GLY A 177 6.30 -19.23 -0.74
N LYS A 178 6.51 -20.34 0.00
CA LYS A 178 5.45 -21.32 0.35
C LYS A 178 5.17 -21.36 1.84
N ASN A 179 6.17 -21.01 2.64
CA ASN A 179 6.15 -21.04 4.08
C ASN A 179 6.82 -19.78 4.66
N ALA A 180 6.61 -19.57 5.96
CA ALA A 180 7.31 -18.57 6.76
C ALA A 180 7.76 -19.18 8.09
N ASP A 181 8.99 -18.90 8.52
CA ASP A 181 9.55 -19.39 9.80
C ASP A 181 9.94 -18.26 10.77
N ASP A 182 9.88 -17.01 10.32
CA ASP A 182 10.26 -15.80 11.06
C ASP A 182 9.21 -14.68 11.03
N HIS A 183 8.03 -14.94 10.45
CA HIS A 183 6.90 -14.02 10.40
C HIS A 183 5.57 -14.74 10.17
N VAL A 184 4.48 -14.01 10.38
CA VAL A 184 3.15 -14.33 9.85
C VAL A 184 2.99 -13.54 8.55
N HIS A 185 2.80 -14.25 7.43
CA HIS A 185 2.52 -13.64 6.14
C HIS A 185 1.01 -13.50 5.96
N LEU A 186 0.54 -12.30 5.66
CA LEU A 186 -0.86 -11.99 5.37
C LEU A 186 -1.00 -11.57 3.92
N ASP A 187 -1.91 -12.17 3.15
CA ASP A 187 -2.09 -11.92 1.72
C ASP A 187 -3.57 -11.85 1.34
N LEU A 188 -4.03 -10.70 0.83
CA LEU A 188 -5.40 -10.49 0.34
C LEU A 188 -5.56 -10.70 -1.17
N GLY A 189 -4.51 -11.16 -1.83
CA GLY A 189 -4.43 -11.37 -3.27
C GLY A 189 -4.25 -10.10 -4.08
N TYR A 190 -4.61 -10.18 -5.37
CA TYR A 190 -4.28 -9.19 -6.40
C TYR A 190 -5.32 -8.06 -6.51
N VAL A 191 -5.61 -7.38 -5.40
CA VAL A 191 -6.63 -6.33 -5.38
C VAL A 191 -6.11 -5.06 -6.07
N THR A 192 -6.83 -4.60 -7.09
CA THR A 192 -6.60 -3.31 -7.74
C THR A 192 -7.77 -2.38 -7.45
N LEU A 193 -7.49 -1.09 -7.27
CA LEU A 193 -8.49 -0.08 -6.94
C LEU A 193 -8.42 1.04 -7.98
N VAL A 194 -9.56 1.30 -8.61
CA VAL A 194 -9.76 2.43 -9.52
C VAL A 194 -10.49 3.54 -8.76
N PRO A 195 -9.86 4.71 -8.54
CA PRO A 195 -10.52 5.84 -7.88
C PRO A 195 -11.72 6.33 -8.69
N ARG A 196 -12.86 6.59 -8.03
CA ARG A 196 -14.17 6.87 -8.66
C ARG A 196 -14.18 7.98 -9.72
N GLU A 197 -13.34 9.00 -9.56
CA GLU A 197 -13.30 10.18 -10.42
C GLU A 197 -12.24 10.06 -11.54
N ILE A 198 -11.69 8.85 -11.77
CA ILE A 198 -10.74 8.57 -12.84
C ILE A 198 -11.35 7.55 -13.81
N SER A 199 -11.30 7.85 -15.11
CA SER A 199 -11.67 6.90 -16.16
C SER A 199 -10.46 6.05 -16.57
N GLU A 200 -10.68 4.75 -16.67
CA GLU A 200 -9.70 3.79 -17.20
C GLU A 200 -9.54 3.90 -18.73
N ASP A 201 -10.43 4.63 -19.42
CA ASP A 201 -10.34 4.91 -20.87
C ASP A 201 -9.14 5.82 -21.20
N ARG A 202 -8.47 6.38 -20.19
CA ARG A 202 -7.15 7.00 -20.35
C ARG A 202 -6.17 5.92 -20.84
N MET A 203 -5.91 5.93 -22.16
CA MET A 203 -4.86 5.18 -22.84
C MET A 203 -3.50 5.34 -22.12
N GLU A 204 -2.61 4.37 -22.28
CA GLU A 204 -1.27 4.23 -21.65
C GLU A 204 -0.28 5.39 -21.95
N GLN A 205 -0.74 6.49 -22.53
CA GLN A 205 0.07 7.66 -22.90
C GLN A 205 -0.21 8.86 -21.97
N PRO A 206 0.83 9.57 -21.49
CA PRO A 206 0.68 10.79 -20.71
C PRO A 206 -0.14 11.86 -21.47
N GLN A 207 -1.09 12.54 -20.81
CA GLN A 207 -1.87 13.61 -21.44
C GLN A 207 -1.40 15.00 -20.98
N GLU A 208 -1.02 15.86 -21.92
CA GLU A 208 -0.50 17.21 -21.64
C GLU A 208 -1.56 18.24 -21.19
N HIS A 209 -2.86 17.98 -21.39
CA HIS A 209 -3.91 19.01 -21.33
C HIS A 209 -5.16 18.71 -20.48
N ARG A 210 -5.17 17.64 -19.66
CA ARG A 210 -6.28 17.37 -18.71
C ARG A 210 -5.80 17.48 -17.27
N PRO A 211 -6.65 17.91 -16.31
CA PRO A 211 -6.26 18.02 -14.91
C PRO A 211 -5.70 16.68 -14.42
N ARG A 212 -4.53 16.75 -13.77
CA ARG A 212 -3.68 15.61 -13.46
C ARG A 212 -4.25 14.72 -12.36
N PHE A 213 -5.18 15.22 -11.54
CA PHE A 213 -5.70 14.49 -10.39
C PHE A 213 -7.21 14.66 -10.22
N ALA A 214 -7.92 13.56 -9.95
CA ALA A 214 -9.35 13.55 -9.60
C ALA A 214 -9.71 14.59 -8.52
N PHE A 215 -8.89 14.69 -7.48
CA PHE A 215 -9.18 15.53 -6.31
C PHE A 215 -8.78 17.00 -6.46
N GLU A 216 -8.04 17.38 -7.51
CA GLU A 216 -7.63 18.78 -7.69
C GLU A 216 -8.82 19.69 -7.98
N GLU A 217 -9.77 19.24 -8.81
CA GLU A 217 -10.95 20.05 -9.12
C GLU A 217 -11.87 20.24 -7.92
N ARG A 218 -12.08 19.19 -7.11
CA ARG A 218 -12.90 19.27 -5.90
C ARG A 218 -12.26 20.19 -4.87
N ARG A 219 -10.96 20.03 -4.58
CA ARG A 219 -10.21 20.94 -3.68
C ARG A 219 -10.13 22.37 -4.21
N ARG A 220 -10.11 22.57 -5.53
CA ARG A 220 -10.13 23.92 -6.13
C ARG A 220 -11.51 24.56 -5.99
N LYS A 221 -12.59 23.79 -6.17
CA LYS A 221 -13.96 24.26 -5.94
C LYS A 221 -14.23 24.55 -4.47
N GLU A 222 -13.81 23.68 -3.57
CA GLU A 222 -13.92 23.88 -2.11
C GLU A 222 -13.13 25.12 -1.67
N ARG A 223 -11.87 25.29 -2.12
CA ARG A 223 -11.10 26.52 -1.86
C ARG A 223 -11.74 27.78 -2.40
N ARG A 224 -12.34 27.73 -3.59
CA ARG A 224 -13.08 28.87 -4.16
C ARG A 224 -14.36 29.20 -3.39
N ALA A 225 -15.05 28.18 -2.84
CA ALA A 225 -16.25 28.37 -2.05
C ALA A 225 -15.96 29.01 -0.69
N VAL A 226 -14.85 28.63 -0.03
CA VAL A 226 -14.40 29.24 1.23
C VAL A 226 -14.02 30.70 1.04
N VAL A 227 -13.23 31.02 0.01
CA VAL A 227 -12.83 32.41 -0.29
C VAL A 227 -14.03 33.31 -0.63
N ALA A 228 -15.05 32.77 -1.28
CA ALA A 228 -16.28 33.52 -1.58
C ALA A 228 -17.09 33.82 -0.30
N ALA A 229 -17.17 32.86 0.64
CA ALA A 229 -17.88 33.04 1.90
C ALA A 229 -17.22 34.09 2.82
N ASP A 230 -15.89 34.17 2.84
CA ASP A 230 -15.14 35.18 3.62
C ASP A 230 -15.19 36.60 3.00
N SER A 231 -15.60 36.71 1.73
CA SER A 231 -15.73 38.01 1.04
C SER A 231 -17.12 38.64 1.18
N GLU A 232 -18.08 37.93 1.79
CA GLU A 232 -19.46 38.39 2.01
C GLU A 232 -19.77 38.74 3.48
N THR A 233 -18.76 38.79 4.35
CA THR A 233 -18.84 39.27 5.75
C THR A 233 -17.98 40.50 6.00
#